data_AF-A0A969F578-F1
#
_entry.id   AF-A0A969F578-F1
#
_cell.length_a   1.000
_cell.length_b   1.000
_cell.length_c   1.000
_cell.angle_alpha   90.00
_cell.angle_beta   90.00
_cell.angle_gamma   90.00
#
_symmetry.space_group_name_H-M   'P 1'
#
loop_
_entity.id
_entity.type
_entity.pdbx_description
1 polymer ?
#
loop_
_entity_poly.entity_id
_entity_poly.type
_entity_poly.pdbx_seq_one_letter_code
_entity_poly.pdbx_strand_id
1 'polypeptide(L)'
;MKQLTAVLSLTSLAARRIWHQRLLMACLLAGLIAAVGLLAAVPLYADAVQNRLLQGELTEAGTRRPPFAFLWRYVGVWNGDISWAMYQPINSYLTEQAPGAIDLPLDDSARGEPGRTMRHVATARLRLFPGAEASFNQNEPLLWTNLGFITDLAAQIDLVEGRFRLRRRPLPLR
;
A
#
# COMPACT_ATOMS: atom_id res chain seq x y z
N MET A 1 -11.14 -27.50 46.93
CA MET A 1 -10.00 -27.20 47.82
C MET A 1 -8.79 -28.10 47.58
N LYS A 2 -8.94 -29.43 47.46
CA LYS A 2 -7.84 -30.40 47.17
C LYS A 2 -7.02 -30.13 45.90
N GLN A 3 -7.66 -29.61 44.84
CA GLN A 3 -6.98 -29.27 43.58
C GLN A 3 -6.06 -28.04 43.73
N LEU A 4 -6.45 -27.07 44.57
CA LEU A 4 -5.69 -25.84 44.78
C LEU A 4 -4.39 -26.14 45.53
N THR A 5 -4.45 -26.99 46.56
CA THR A 5 -3.27 -27.40 47.33
C THR A 5 -2.33 -28.27 46.50
N ALA A 6 -2.86 -29.12 45.61
CA ALA A 6 -2.03 -29.89 44.69
C ALA A 6 -1.26 -28.98 43.70
N VAL A 7 -1.93 -27.98 43.12
CA VAL A 7 -1.29 -27.00 42.22
C VAL A 7 -0.24 -26.15 42.95
N LEU A 8 -0.53 -25.70 44.17
CA LEU A 8 0.44 -24.98 45.01
C LEU A 8 1.65 -25.84 45.40
N SER A 9 1.42 -27.12 45.67
CA SER A 9 2.50 -28.06 46.00
C SER A 9 3.40 -28.34 44.79
N LEU A 10 2.80 -28.53 43.61
CA LEU A 10 3.54 -28.74 42.36
C LEU A 10 4.37 -27.52 41.96
N THR A 11 3.78 -26.33 42.04
CA THR A 11 4.48 -25.06 41.72
C THR A 11 5.61 -24.78 42.69
N SER A 12 5.41 -25.05 44.00
CA SER A 12 6.46 -25.00 45.02
C SER A 12 7.64 -25.94 44.71
N LEU A 13 7.34 -27.18 44.33
CA LEU A 13 8.37 -28.18 44.01
C LEU A 13 9.12 -27.80 42.73
N ALA A 14 8.42 -27.29 41.72
CA ALA A 14 9.02 -26.78 40.49
C ALA A 14 9.94 -25.58 40.77
N ALA A 15 9.51 -24.63 41.61
CA ALA A 15 10.32 -23.48 42.01
C ALA A 15 11.61 -23.89 42.75
N ARG A 16 11.53 -24.87 43.67
CA ARG A 16 12.72 -25.44 44.32
C ARG A 16 13.65 -26.14 43.34
N ARG A 17 13.10 -26.86 42.35
CA ARG A 17 13.88 -27.54 41.29
C ARG A 17 14.64 -26.55 40.40
N ILE A 18 14.01 -25.44 40.03
CA ILE A 18 14.64 -24.33 39.29
C ILE A 18 15.81 -23.74 40.08
N TRP A 19 15.66 -23.63 41.41
CA TRP A 19 16.69 -23.06 42.29
C TRP A 19 17.93 -23.94 42.46
N HIS A 20 17.80 -25.26 42.31
CA HIS A 20 18.94 -26.18 42.48
C HIS A 20 19.81 -26.29 41.22
N GLN A 21 19.26 -26.05 40.02
CA GLN A 21 19.98 -26.11 38.73
C GLN A 21 19.96 -24.77 37.97
N ARG A 22 20.41 -23.71 38.65
CA ARG A 22 20.28 -22.31 38.20
C ARG A 22 20.96 -22.04 36.85
N LEU A 23 22.10 -22.66 36.58
CA LEU A 23 22.92 -22.39 35.39
C LEU A 23 22.29 -22.99 34.11
N LEU A 24 21.77 -24.21 34.22
CA LEU A 24 21.00 -24.86 33.14
C LEU A 24 19.71 -24.10 32.84
N MET A 25 18.96 -23.71 33.87
CA MET A 25 17.74 -22.93 33.67
C MET A 25 18.01 -21.54 33.10
N ALA A 26 19.12 -20.90 33.49
CA ALA A 26 19.54 -19.63 32.89
C ALA A 26 19.87 -19.78 31.40
N CYS A 27 20.56 -20.85 31.01
CA CYS A 27 20.88 -21.12 29.61
C CYS A 27 19.61 -21.39 28.78
N LEU A 28 18.68 -22.19 29.31
CA LEU A 28 17.38 -22.43 28.68
C LEU A 28 16.55 -21.15 28.52
N LEU A 29 16.53 -20.31 29.55
CA LEU A 29 15.81 -19.05 29.54
C LEU A 29 16.42 -18.07 28.51
N ALA A 30 17.75 -17.99 28.45
CA ALA A 30 18.45 -17.19 27.45
C ALA A 30 18.15 -17.67 26.02
N GLY A 31 18.18 -18.99 25.78
CA GLY A 31 17.81 -19.58 24.50
C GLY A 31 16.36 -19.30 24.12
N LEU A 32 15.43 -19.39 25.08
CA LEU A 32 14.02 -19.09 24.87
C LEU A 32 13.80 -17.60 24.51
N ILE A 33 14.44 -16.68 25.23
CA ILE A 33 14.37 -15.24 24.92
C ILE A 33 14.92 -14.97 23.52
N ALA A 34 16.07 -15.54 23.18
CA ALA A 34 16.67 -15.37 21.86
C ALA A 34 15.77 -15.90 20.75
N ALA A 35 15.19 -17.10 20.93
CA ALA A 35 14.27 -17.70 19.96
C ALA A 35 13.01 -16.85 19.74
N VAL A 36 12.37 -16.39 20.82
CA VAL A 36 11.18 -15.53 20.75
C VAL A 36 11.53 -14.18 20.12
N GLY A 37 12.67 -13.59 20.47
CA GLY A 37 13.14 -12.34 19.90
C GLY A 37 13.37 -12.43 18.40
N LEU A 38 14.02 -13.50 17.93
CA LEU A 38 14.24 -13.76 16.49
C LEU A 38 12.92 -13.96 15.74
N LEU A 39 11.98 -14.71 16.30
CA LEU A 39 10.65 -14.92 15.73
C LEU A 39 9.84 -13.62 15.63
N ALA A 40 9.93 -12.74 16.64
CA ALA A 40 9.24 -11.46 16.65
C ALA A 40 9.93 -10.39 15.79
N ALA A 41 11.24 -10.48 15.58
CA ALA A 41 12.00 -9.47 14.84
C ALA A 41 11.53 -9.31 13.39
N VAL A 42 11.17 -10.40 12.71
CA VAL A 42 10.73 -10.36 11.30
C VAL A 42 9.43 -9.57 11.12
N PRO A 43 8.31 -9.90 11.80
CA PRO A 43 7.08 -9.13 11.65
C PRO A 43 7.22 -7.69 12.18
N LEU A 44 7.97 -7.48 13.26
CA LEU A 44 8.17 -6.15 13.87
C LEU A 44 9.02 -5.24 12.97
N TYR A 45 10.03 -5.80 12.30
CA TYR A 45 10.79 -5.10 11.26
C TYR A 45 9.92 -4.76 10.05
N ALA A 46 9.12 -5.71 9.58
CA ALA A 46 8.20 -5.48 8.46
C ALA A 46 7.21 -4.35 8.76
N ASP A 47 6.64 -4.34 9.98
CA ASP A 47 5.73 -3.30 10.44
C ASP A 47 6.43 -1.93 10.56
N ALA A 48 7.64 -1.90 11.13
CA ALA A 48 8.43 -0.67 11.25
C ALA A 48 8.84 -0.08 9.89
N VAL A 49 9.25 -0.92 8.93
CA VAL A 49 9.57 -0.47 7.57
C VAL A 49 8.31 0.01 6.86
N GLN A 50 7.19 -0.70 6.97
CA GLN A 50 5.93 -0.28 6.38
C GLN A 50 5.47 1.06 6.95
N ASN A 51 5.56 1.26 8.26
CA ASN A 51 5.21 2.53 8.91
C ASN A 51 6.17 3.65 8.51
N ARG A 52 7.47 3.39 8.40
CA ARG A 52 8.44 4.37 7.88
C ARG A 52 8.19 4.73 6.43
N LEU A 53 7.81 3.77 5.58
CA LEU A 53 7.42 4.05 4.19
C LEU A 53 6.14 4.87 4.15
N LEU A 54 5.14 4.54 4.97
CA LEU A 54 3.92 5.34 5.08
C LEU A 54 4.22 6.76 5.58
N GLN A 55 5.02 6.91 6.62
CA GLN A 55 5.43 8.22 7.14
C GLN A 55 6.28 8.98 6.12
N GLY A 56 7.24 8.34 5.47
CA GLY A 56 8.08 8.92 4.41
C GLY A 56 7.26 9.41 3.22
N GLU A 57 6.31 8.62 2.73
CA GLU A 57 5.35 9.03 1.68
C GLU A 57 4.41 10.14 2.17
N LEU A 58 4.16 10.25 3.48
CA LEU A 58 3.39 11.36 4.05
C LEU A 58 4.25 12.62 4.30
N THR A 59 5.57 12.49 4.48
CA THR A 59 6.48 13.60 4.85
C THR A 59 7.35 14.12 3.70
N GLU A 60 7.82 13.27 2.77
CA GLU A 60 8.63 13.69 1.61
C GLU A 60 7.78 14.07 0.40
N ALA A 61 6.56 13.52 0.26
CA ALA A 61 5.62 13.98 -0.76
C ALA A 61 4.77 15.13 -0.21
N GLY A 62 5.31 16.35 -0.33
CA GLY A 62 4.62 17.62 -0.13
C GLY A 62 3.44 17.86 -1.09
N THR A 63 2.47 16.97 -1.13
CA THR A 63 1.10 17.26 -1.52
C THR A 63 0.21 16.68 -0.44
N ARG A 64 -0.23 17.55 0.47
CA ARG A 64 -1.41 17.41 1.32
C ARG A 64 -2.40 16.45 0.64
N ARG A 65 -2.40 15.17 1.03
CA ARG A 65 -3.34 14.20 0.45
C ARG A 65 -4.71 14.80 0.76
N PRO A 66 -5.48 15.20 -0.26
CA PRO A 66 -6.69 15.95 0.00
C PRO A 66 -7.62 15.08 0.85
N PRO A 67 -8.35 15.67 1.81
CA PRO A 67 -9.42 14.94 2.47
C PRO A 67 -10.30 14.30 1.38
N PHE A 68 -10.71 13.05 1.59
CA PHE A 68 -11.46 12.23 0.61
C PHE A 68 -10.63 11.67 -0.58
N ALA A 69 -9.31 11.59 -0.47
CA ALA A 69 -8.50 10.81 -1.42
C ALA A 69 -8.50 9.31 -1.08
N PHE A 70 -9.13 8.50 -1.93
CA PHE A 70 -9.15 7.05 -1.80
C PHE A 70 -8.06 6.41 -2.68
N LEU A 71 -7.34 5.44 -2.11
CA LEU A 71 -6.28 4.69 -2.81
C LEU A 71 -6.64 3.22 -2.86
N TRP A 72 -6.65 2.67 -4.06
CA TRP A 72 -6.81 1.24 -4.30
C TRP A 72 -5.52 0.68 -4.87
N ARG A 73 -5.02 -0.38 -4.25
CA ARG A 73 -3.85 -1.11 -4.72
C ARG A 73 -4.21 -2.57 -4.93
N TYR A 74 -4.03 -3.03 -6.16
CA TYR A 74 -4.16 -4.44 -6.47
C TYR A 74 -2.82 -5.17 -6.23
N VAL A 75 -2.88 -6.33 -5.58
CA VAL A 75 -1.72 -7.18 -5.30
C VAL A 75 -1.96 -8.55 -5.96
N GLY A 76 -1.36 -8.75 -7.13
CA GLY A 76 -1.65 -9.88 -8.03
C GLY A 76 -0.96 -11.21 -7.70
N VAL A 77 -0.35 -11.38 -6.52
CA VAL A 77 0.46 -12.57 -6.19
C VAL A 77 -0.28 -13.90 -6.40
N TRP A 78 -1.60 -13.90 -6.22
CA TRP A 78 -2.44 -15.11 -6.31
C TRP A 78 -3.41 -15.12 -7.50
N ASN A 79 -3.72 -13.94 -8.06
CA ASN A 79 -4.79 -13.77 -9.05
C ASN A 79 -4.27 -13.30 -10.41
N GLY A 80 -2.95 -13.18 -10.57
CA GLY A 80 -2.31 -12.76 -11.82
C GLY A 80 -2.48 -11.27 -12.12
N ASP A 81 -2.04 -10.87 -13.30
CA ASP A 81 -2.06 -9.47 -13.73
C ASP A 81 -3.44 -9.02 -14.22
N ILE A 82 -3.75 -7.74 -14.01
CA ILE A 82 -4.99 -7.13 -14.49
C ILE A 82 -4.76 -6.56 -15.89
N SER A 83 -5.56 -7.01 -16.85
CA SER A 83 -5.62 -6.41 -18.18
C SER A 83 -6.50 -5.15 -18.20
N TRP A 84 -6.32 -4.32 -19.23
CA TRP A 84 -7.15 -3.12 -19.42
C TRP A 84 -8.66 -3.44 -19.48
N ALA A 85 -9.03 -4.56 -20.11
CA ALA A 85 -10.41 -5.00 -20.20
C ALA A 85 -11.00 -5.38 -18.82
N MET A 86 -10.19 -5.93 -17.91
CA MET A 86 -10.62 -6.23 -16.55
C MET A 86 -10.68 -4.98 -15.65
N TYR A 87 -9.87 -3.97 -15.97
CA TYR A 87 -9.88 -2.69 -15.26
C TYR A 87 -11.15 -1.86 -15.56
N GLN A 88 -11.64 -1.88 -16.79
CA GLN A 88 -12.76 -1.03 -17.24
C GLN A 88 -14.04 -1.14 -16.38
N PRO A 89 -14.56 -2.34 -16.05
CA PRO A 89 -15.73 -2.46 -15.19
C PRO A 89 -15.52 -1.84 -13.79
N ILE A 90 -14.33 -2.03 -13.21
CA ILE A 90 -13.96 -1.47 -11.91
C ILE A 90 -13.91 0.06 -11.99
N ASN A 91 -13.33 0.57 -13.07
CA ASN A 91 -13.25 1.98 -13.37
C ASN A 91 -14.65 2.62 -13.45
N SER A 92 -15.59 2.00 -14.17
CA SER A 92 -16.99 2.47 -14.23
C SER A 92 -17.67 2.42 -12.87
N TYR A 93 -17.55 1.31 -12.13
CA TYR A 93 -18.12 1.20 -10.78
C TYR A 93 -17.63 2.30 -9.85
N LEU A 94 -16.30 2.53 -9.81
CA LEU A 94 -15.69 3.57 -8.97
C LEU A 94 -16.08 5.00 -9.39
N THR A 95 -16.42 5.21 -10.66
CA THR A 95 -16.80 6.54 -11.17
C THR A 95 -18.28 6.83 -10.92
N GLU A 96 -19.14 5.86 -11.20
CA GLU A 96 -20.58 6.07 -11.32
C GLU A 96 -21.35 5.64 -10.07
N GLN A 97 -20.93 4.56 -9.42
CA GLN A 97 -21.73 3.90 -8.37
C GLN A 97 -21.13 4.08 -6.98
N ALA A 98 -19.81 3.99 -6.87
CA ALA A 98 -19.12 4.05 -5.58
C ALA A 98 -19.42 5.34 -4.79
N PRO A 99 -19.44 6.55 -5.38
CA PRO A 99 -19.71 7.77 -4.62
C PRO A 99 -21.08 7.75 -3.93
N GLY A 100 -22.11 7.27 -4.62
CA GLY A 100 -23.45 7.11 -4.05
C GLY A 100 -23.54 6.02 -2.98
N ALA A 101 -22.72 4.97 -3.06
CA ALA A 101 -22.69 3.90 -2.07
C ALA A 101 -22.07 4.33 -0.73
N ILE A 102 -21.13 5.26 -0.75
CA ILE A 102 -20.45 5.78 0.45
C ILE A 102 -20.97 7.16 0.88
N ASP A 103 -22.08 7.60 0.31
CA ASP A 103 -22.69 8.93 0.54
C ASP A 103 -21.66 10.07 0.43
N LEU A 104 -20.78 9.97 -0.57
CA LEU A 104 -19.78 11.00 -0.81
C LEU A 104 -20.46 12.15 -1.56
N PRO A 105 -20.58 13.35 -0.96
CA PRO A 105 -21.22 14.48 -1.61
C PRO A 105 -20.28 14.98 -2.71
N LEU A 106 -20.47 14.44 -3.91
CA LEU A 106 -19.77 14.93 -5.08
C LEU A 106 -20.36 16.28 -5.50
N ASP A 107 -21.67 16.43 -5.41
CA ASP A 107 -22.34 17.69 -5.72
C ASP A 107 -22.06 18.70 -4.61
N ASP A 108 -21.23 19.69 -4.92
CA ASP A 108 -21.06 20.87 -4.07
C ASP A 108 -22.35 21.70 -4.20
N SER A 109 -23.38 21.25 -3.48
CA SER A 109 -24.73 21.83 -3.50
C SER A 109 -24.72 23.30 -3.05
N ALA A 110 -23.64 23.74 -2.39
CA ALA A 110 -23.37 25.13 -2.03
C ALA A 110 -22.89 25.99 -3.21
N ARG A 111 -22.34 25.38 -4.27
CA ARG A 111 -21.77 26.06 -5.46
C ARG A 111 -22.56 25.81 -6.75
N GLY A 112 -23.48 24.84 -6.78
CA GLY A 112 -24.32 24.55 -7.96
C GLY A 112 -23.54 23.96 -9.13
N GLU A 113 -22.35 23.43 -8.88
CA GLU A 113 -21.45 22.85 -9.87
C GLU A 113 -21.43 21.32 -9.73
N PRO A 114 -21.42 20.56 -10.84
CA PRO A 114 -21.31 19.10 -10.79
C PRO A 114 -19.99 18.69 -10.13
N GLY A 115 -20.06 17.65 -9.30
CA GLY A 115 -18.93 17.16 -8.53
C GLY A 115 -17.71 16.81 -9.37
N ARG A 116 -16.59 17.47 -9.08
CA ARG A 116 -15.33 17.28 -9.81
C ARG A 116 -14.53 16.16 -9.16
N THR A 117 -14.53 14.97 -9.75
CA THR A 117 -13.64 13.87 -9.33
C THR A 117 -12.33 13.92 -10.12
N MET A 118 -11.23 13.47 -9.51
CA MET A 118 -9.93 13.31 -10.18
C MET A 118 -9.45 11.90 -9.90
N ARG A 119 -9.04 11.17 -10.94
CA ARG A 119 -8.53 9.81 -10.78
C ARG A 119 -7.12 9.70 -11.33
N HIS A 120 -6.22 9.15 -10.54
CA HIS A 120 -4.89 8.74 -10.97
C HIS A 120 -4.82 7.20 -10.97
N VAL A 121 -4.35 6.64 -12.08
CA VAL A 121 -4.17 5.19 -12.25
C VAL A 121 -2.74 4.96 -12.66
N ALA A 122 -2.04 4.04 -12.02
CA ALA A 122 -0.70 3.64 -12.38
C ALA A 122 -0.56 2.13 -12.38
N THR A 123 0.22 1.61 -13.31
CA THR A 123 0.61 0.21 -13.36
C THR A 123 1.56 -0.14 -12.21
N ALA A 124 1.76 -1.43 -11.99
CA ALA A 124 2.92 -1.90 -11.24
C ALA A 124 4.24 -1.42 -11.89
N ARG A 125 5.35 -1.55 -11.16
CA ARG A 125 6.68 -1.25 -11.70
C ARG A 125 6.99 -2.21 -12.85
N LEU A 126 7.10 -1.65 -14.04
CA LEU A 126 7.53 -2.29 -15.26
C LEU A 126 9.05 -2.15 -15.41
N ARG A 127 9.65 -3.13 -16.07
CA ARG A 127 11.06 -3.10 -16.47
C ARG A 127 11.16 -2.52 -17.87
N LEU A 128 11.92 -1.44 -18.03
CA LEU A 128 12.24 -0.87 -19.32
C LEU A 128 13.51 -1.53 -19.88
N PHE A 129 13.42 -2.10 -21.07
CA PHE A 129 14.54 -2.73 -21.76
C PHE A 129 15.01 -1.86 -22.94
N PRO A 130 16.31 -1.92 -23.29
CA PRO A 130 16.84 -1.22 -24.46
C PRO A 130 16.26 -1.76 -25.77
N GLY A 131 16.13 -0.89 -26.78
CA GLY A 131 15.76 -1.30 -28.14
C GLY A 131 16.87 -2.10 -28.83
N ALA A 132 16.50 -2.85 -29.88
CA ALA A 132 17.35 -3.87 -30.53
C ALA A 132 18.71 -3.37 -31.07
N GLU A 133 18.90 -2.07 -31.26
CA GLU A 133 20.13 -1.47 -31.80
C GLU A 133 20.98 -0.73 -30.76
N ALA A 134 20.64 -0.82 -29.47
CA ALA A 134 21.41 -0.14 -28.44
C ALA A 134 22.53 -1.04 -27.88
N SER A 135 23.70 -0.45 -27.62
CA SER A 135 24.89 -1.12 -27.04
C SER A 135 24.74 -1.49 -25.56
N PHE A 136 23.51 -1.64 -25.06
CA PHE A 136 23.20 -2.01 -23.69
C PHE A 136 22.97 -3.51 -23.56
N ASN A 137 23.20 -4.03 -22.36
CA ASN A 137 22.90 -5.43 -22.03
C ASN A 137 21.38 -5.67 -22.12
N GLN A 138 20.94 -6.48 -23.07
CA GLN A 138 19.52 -6.76 -23.33
C GLN A 138 18.83 -7.51 -22.20
N ASN A 139 19.59 -8.19 -21.33
CA ASN A 139 19.04 -8.96 -20.21
C ASN A 139 18.90 -8.14 -18.93
N GLU A 140 19.40 -6.89 -18.92
CA GLU A 140 19.32 -6.01 -17.76
C GLU A 140 18.33 -4.87 -18.01
N PRO A 141 17.40 -4.63 -17.07
CA PRO A 141 16.49 -3.50 -17.19
C PRO A 141 17.25 -2.18 -17.02
N LEU A 142 17.06 -1.25 -17.95
CA LEU A 142 17.61 0.11 -17.87
C LEU A 142 17.01 0.87 -16.68
N LEU A 143 15.70 0.70 -16.47
CA LEU A 143 14.97 1.41 -15.44
C LEU A 143 13.74 0.60 -15.00
N TRP A 144 13.40 0.77 -13.73
CA TRP A 144 12.11 0.39 -13.18
C TRP A 144 11.18 1.60 -13.20
N THR A 145 10.14 1.56 -14.03
CA THR A 145 9.21 2.67 -14.22
C THR A 145 7.77 2.21 -14.10
N ASN A 146 6.85 3.12 -13.83
CA ASN A 146 5.41 2.88 -13.96
C ASN A 146 4.86 3.64 -15.16
N LEU A 147 3.72 3.19 -15.66
CA LEU A 147 2.90 3.93 -16.61
C LEU A 147 1.61 4.31 -15.91
N GLY A 148 1.22 5.57 -16.01
CA GLY A 148 0.00 6.04 -15.38
C GLY A 148 -0.64 7.18 -16.15
N PHE A 149 -1.90 7.42 -15.83
CA PHE A 149 -2.68 8.51 -16.38
C PHE A 149 -3.54 9.15 -15.30
N ILE A 150 -3.90 10.40 -15.54
CA ILE A 150 -4.82 11.16 -14.69
C ILE A 150 -6.02 11.56 -15.55
N THR A 151 -7.22 11.25 -15.07
CA THR A 151 -8.48 11.68 -15.69
C THR A 151 -9.03 12.91 -14.97
N ASP A 152 -9.71 13.78 -15.72
CA ASP A 152 -10.41 14.98 -15.23
C ASP A 152 -9.53 16.04 -14.57
N LEU A 153 -8.21 15.98 -14.78
CA LEU A 153 -7.29 17.01 -14.31
C LEU A 153 -7.68 18.41 -14.80
N ALA A 154 -8.09 18.52 -16.06
CA ALA A 154 -8.45 19.82 -16.66
C ALA A 154 -9.66 20.48 -15.97
N ALA A 155 -10.61 19.68 -15.46
CA ALA A 155 -11.78 20.19 -14.74
C ALA A 155 -11.41 20.76 -13.36
N GLN A 156 -10.25 20.40 -12.82
CA GLN A 156 -9.77 20.84 -11.50
C GLN A 156 -8.94 22.12 -11.57
N ILE A 157 -8.62 22.61 -12.77
CA ILE A 157 -7.76 23.79 -12.96
C ILE A 157 -8.65 25.03 -13.11
N ASP A 158 -8.67 25.86 -12.06
CA ASP A 158 -9.26 27.20 -12.14
C ASP A 158 -8.25 28.16 -12.80
N LEU A 159 -8.55 28.59 -14.03
CA LEU A 159 -7.68 29.48 -14.80
C LEU A 159 -8.05 30.95 -14.51
N VAL A 160 -7.22 31.63 -13.71
CA VAL A 160 -7.46 33.04 -13.31
C VAL A 160 -7.22 34.00 -14.48
N GLU A 161 -6.25 33.69 -15.35
CA GLU A 161 -5.94 34.49 -16.54
C GLU A 161 -5.39 33.60 -17.67
N GLY A 162 -5.73 33.91 -18.92
CA GLY A 162 -5.35 33.14 -20.11
C GLY A 162 -6.45 32.26 -20.70
N ARG A 163 -6.12 31.45 -21.71
CA ARG A 163 -7.03 30.48 -22.33
C ARG A 163 -6.39 29.10 -22.35
N PHE A 164 -7.09 28.12 -21.78
CA PHE A 164 -6.67 26.72 -21.83
C PHE A 164 -6.73 26.22 -23.29
N ARG A 165 -5.56 25.97 -23.90
CA ARG A 165 -5.50 25.45 -25.27
C ARG A 165 -5.53 23.91 -25.24
N LEU A 166 -6.73 23.34 -25.35
CA LEU A 166 -6.88 21.92 -25.67
C LEU A 166 -6.32 21.68 -27.08
N ARG A 167 -5.27 20.84 -27.20
CA ARG A 167 -4.70 20.47 -28.50
C ARG A 167 -5.58 19.42 -29.20
N ARG A 168 -5.85 19.73 -30.47
CA ARG A 168 -6.64 19.07 -31.52
C ARG A 168 -6.83 17.54 -31.47
N ARG A 169 -8.08 17.16 -31.77
CA ARG A 169 -8.61 15.93 -32.40
C ARG A 169 -7.53 15.03 -33.05
N PRO A 170 -7.54 13.70 -32.82
CA PRO A 170 -6.65 12.79 -33.53
C PRO A 170 -6.90 12.89 -35.04
N LEU A 171 -5.83 12.99 -35.83
CA LEU A 171 -5.93 12.88 -37.28
C LEU A 171 -6.52 11.50 -37.63
N PRO A 172 -7.45 11.41 -38.60
CA PRO A 172 -7.81 10.12 -39.18
C PRO A 172 -6.55 9.55 -39.83
N LEU A 173 -6.15 8.35 -39.40
CA LEU A 173 -5.19 7.52 -40.11
C LEU A 173 -5.80 7.25 -41.50
N ARG A 174 -5.11 7.72 -42.53
CA ARG A 174 -5.46 7.46 -43.93
C ARG A 174 -4.64 6.28 -44.42
#